data_AF-A0A3D4UXV4-F1
#
_entry.id   AF-A0A3D4UXV4-F1
#
_cell.length_a   1.000
_cell.length_b   1.000
_cell.length_c   1.000
_cell.angle_alpha   90.00
_cell.angle_beta   90.00
_cell.angle_gamma   90.00
#
_symmetry.space_group_name_H-M   'P 1'
#
loop_
_entity.id
_entity.type
_entity.pdbx_description
1 polymer ?
#
loop_
_entity_poly.entity_id
_entity_poly.type
_entity_poly.pdbx_seq_one_letter_code
_entity_poly.pdbx_strand_id
1 'polypeptide(L)'
;TNLYGSIGVARSKTYAKLSSSLDKPKGITSIITGEDERAFIYPLDVDEVWGVGGRRYEHILAEGFRTIGDVVDRGTDKTFMRLFGANFGKMLYQTITGQDQARVLDENDNYVPKWGVSYGHTFSEGSCDVERIKGEFAIAVEHVCYRLRAYGIKANSFTGMFGFNSTDQPGVGFKFGIDGY
;
A
#
# COMPACT_ATOMS: atom_id res chain seq x y z
N THR A 1 8.97 26.96 -4.36
CA THR A 1 8.49 25.92 -5.29
C THR A 1 7.48 26.43 -6.32
N ASN A 2 6.67 27.48 -6.06
CA ASN A 2 5.58 27.91 -6.97
C ASN A 2 4.61 26.78 -7.38
N LEU A 3 4.46 25.79 -6.48
CA LEU A 3 3.56 24.65 -6.61
C LEU A 3 2.46 24.78 -5.55
N TYR A 4 1.27 24.28 -5.88
CA TYR A 4 0.14 24.25 -4.96
C TYR A 4 -0.05 22.85 -4.37
N GLY A 5 -0.44 22.80 -3.10
CA GLY A 5 -0.87 21.59 -2.40
C GLY A 5 -2.19 21.83 -1.69
N SER A 6 -2.81 20.73 -1.25
CA SER A 6 -3.99 20.75 -0.37
C SER A 6 -3.64 20.02 0.91
N ILE A 7 -4.20 20.47 2.02
CA ILE A 7 -3.83 20.03 3.36
C ILE A 7 -5.06 19.42 4.03
N GLY A 8 -4.90 18.23 4.59
CA GLY A 8 -5.89 17.59 5.44
C GLY A 8 -5.36 17.44 6.85
N VAL A 9 -6.16 17.80 7.85
CA VAL A 9 -5.84 17.66 9.27
C VAL A 9 -6.89 16.77 9.90
N ALA A 10 -6.47 15.69 10.56
CA ALA A 10 -7.37 14.82 11.30
C ALA A 10 -6.64 14.09 12.44
N ARG A 11 -7.39 13.32 13.22
CA ARG A 11 -6.89 12.54 14.37
C ARG A 11 -6.12 11.27 13.98
N SER A 12 -6.28 10.81 12.75
CA SER A 12 -5.62 9.64 12.18
C SER A 12 -4.97 9.98 10.84
N LYS A 13 -3.94 9.23 10.44
CA LYS A 13 -3.26 9.47 9.15
C LYS A 13 -4.19 9.21 7.98
N THR A 14 -4.99 8.17 8.10
CA THR A 14 -5.97 7.78 7.08
C THR A 14 -6.97 8.91 6.87
N TYR A 15 -7.56 9.42 7.95
CA TYR A 15 -8.55 10.49 7.86
C TYR A 15 -7.90 11.79 7.38
N ALA A 16 -6.69 12.12 7.82
CA ALA A 16 -5.98 13.31 7.31
C ALA A 16 -5.74 13.21 5.79
N LYS A 17 -5.41 12.01 5.31
CA LYS A 17 -5.26 11.75 3.88
C LYS A 17 -6.58 11.92 3.11
N LEU A 18 -7.68 11.40 3.64
CA LEU A 18 -9.02 11.57 3.06
C LEU A 18 -9.43 13.05 3.05
N SER A 19 -9.29 13.75 4.19
CA SER A 19 -9.60 15.17 4.32
C SER A 19 -8.87 16.04 3.30
N SER A 20 -7.59 15.74 3.01
CA SER A 20 -6.80 16.49 2.03
C SER A 20 -7.36 16.46 0.61
N SER A 21 -8.26 15.52 0.30
CA SER A 21 -8.91 15.39 -1.00
C SER A 21 -10.27 16.07 -1.08
N LEU A 22 -10.91 16.41 0.04
CA LEU A 22 -12.29 16.92 0.07
C LEU A 22 -12.41 18.31 -0.56
N ASP A 23 -11.42 19.19 -0.36
CA ASP A 23 -11.44 20.58 -0.84
C ASP A 23 -10.30 20.85 -1.85
N LYS A 24 -10.10 19.92 -2.78
CA LYS A 24 -9.14 20.13 -3.88
C LYS A 24 -9.76 21.01 -4.98
N PRO A 25 -8.96 21.88 -5.63
CA PRO A 25 -7.56 22.19 -5.37
C PRO A 25 -7.36 23.35 -4.36
N LYS A 26 -6.19 23.41 -3.71
CA LYS A 26 -5.75 24.49 -2.79
C LYS A 26 -6.51 24.63 -1.46
N GLY A 27 -7.35 23.66 -1.08
CA GLY A 27 -8.05 23.69 0.20
C GLY A 27 -7.20 23.26 1.42
N ILE A 28 -7.70 23.66 2.58
CA ILE A 28 -7.27 23.18 3.90
C ILE A 28 -8.52 22.64 4.59
N THR A 29 -8.57 21.33 4.84
CA THR A 29 -9.73 20.68 5.46
C THR A 29 -9.33 20.06 6.80
N SER A 30 -10.04 20.42 7.86
CA SER A 30 -9.80 19.91 9.22
C SER A 30 -10.99 19.09 9.68
N ILE A 31 -10.76 17.83 10.02
CA ILE A 31 -11.73 16.87 10.54
C ILE A 31 -11.22 16.38 11.90
N ILE A 32 -11.60 17.08 12.97
CA ILE A 32 -11.03 16.84 14.31
C ILE A 32 -12.09 16.55 15.36
N THR A 33 -13.36 16.49 14.99
CA THR A 33 -14.48 16.12 15.85
C THR A 33 -15.20 14.89 15.30
N GLY A 34 -15.91 14.17 16.17
CA GLY A 34 -16.71 13.03 15.72
C GLY A 34 -17.88 13.46 14.84
N GLU A 35 -18.38 14.68 15.01
CA GLU A 35 -19.38 15.30 14.15
C GLU A 35 -18.83 15.56 12.75
N ASP A 36 -17.61 16.09 12.62
CA ASP A 36 -16.95 16.28 11.32
C ASP A 36 -16.73 14.94 10.61
N GLU A 37 -16.27 13.92 11.36
CA GLU A 37 -16.06 12.58 10.81
C GLU A 37 -17.36 12.00 10.27
N ARG A 38 -18.46 12.10 11.02
CA ARG A 38 -19.79 11.65 10.58
C ARG A 38 -20.29 12.42 9.35
N ALA A 39 -20.03 13.72 9.29
CA ALA A 39 -20.53 14.57 8.20
C ALA A 39 -19.75 14.38 6.90
N PHE A 40 -18.43 14.19 6.98
CA PHE A 40 -17.55 14.31 5.81
C PHE A 40 -16.74 13.04 5.49
N ILE A 41 -16.46 12.18 6.48
CA ILE A 41 -15.63 10.98 6.28
C ILE A 41 -16.50 9.72 6.18
N TYR A 42 -17.45 9.55 7.09
CA TYR A 42 -18.27 8.34 7.16
C TYR A 42 -19.11 8.10 5.90
N PRO A 43 -19.56 9.13 5.15
CA PRO A 43 -20.27 8.91 3.88
C PRO A 43 -19.38 8.43 2.72
N LEU A 44 -18.04 8.47 2.86
CA LEU A 44 -17.13 8.03 1.82
C LEU A 44 -17.19 6.50 1.67
N ASP A 45 -17.04 6.01 0.43
CA ASP A 45 -16.92 4.57 0.16
C ASP A 45 -15.63 4.02 0.78
N VAL A 46 -15.63 2.76 1.19
CA VAL A 46 -14.49 2.14 1.90
C VAL A 46 -13.25 2.00 1.00
N ASP A 47 -13.40 2.00 -0.32
CA ASP A 47 -12.28 1.92 -1.28
C ASP A 47 -11.45 3.21 -1.38
N GLU A 48 -11.94 4.34 -0.89
CA GLU A 48 -11.15 5.56 -0.71
C GLU A 48 -10.08 5.40 0.39
N VAL A 49 -10.24 4.42 1.29
CA VAL A 49 -9.30 4.17 2.37
C VAL A 49 -8.00 3.56 1.83
N TRP A 50 -6.87 4.19 2.16
CA TRP A 50 -5.56 3.64 1.82
C TRP A 50 -5.38 2.22 2.38
N GLY A 51 -5.02 1.28 1.50
CA GLY A 51 -4.91 -0.14 1.84
C GLY A 51 -6.13 -0.97 1.45
N VAL A 52 -7.24 -0.35 1.05
CA VAL A 52 -8.38 -1.04 0.42
C VAL A 52 -8.24 -0.95 -1.10
N GLY A 53 -7.76 -2.02 -1.72
CA GLY A 53 -7.76 -2.13 -3.19
C GLY A 53 -9.00 -2.87 -3.69
N GLY A 54 -9.28 -2.82 -5.00
CA GLY A 54 -10.51 -3.36 -5.60
C GLY A 54 -10.94 -4.75 -5.11
N ARG A 55 -10.01 -5.73 -5.07
CA ARG A 55 -10.30 -7.07 -4.53
C ARG A 55 -10.75 -7.06 -3.06
N ARG A 56 -10.12 -6.23 -2.22
CA ARG A 56 -10.52 -6.11 -0.81
C ARG A 56 -11.86 -5.42 -0.70
N TYR A 57 -12.10 -4.39 -1.51
CA TYR A 57 -13.37 -3.69 -1.55
C TYR A 57 -14.52 -4.64 -1.90
N GLU A 58 -14.35 -5.51 -2.90
CA GLU A 58 -15.35 -6.53 -3.26
C GLU A 58 -15.72 -7.44 -2.06
N HIS A 59 -14.72 -7.90 -1.31
CA HIS A 59 -14.95 -8.72 -0.11
C HIS A 59 -15.65 -7.93 1.02
N ILE A 60 -15.29 -6.66 1.21
CA ILE A 60 -15.92 -5.79 2.22
C ILE A 60 -17.38 -5.49 1.84
N LEU A 61 -17.63 -5.23 0.56
CA LEU A 61 -18.96 -4.97 0.02
C LEU A 61 -19.86 -6.21 0.12
N ALA A 62 -19.32 -7.40 -0.11
CA ALA A 62 -20.03 -8.67 0.06
C ALA A 62 -20.48 -8.93 1.52
N GLU A 63 -19.81 -8.32 2.50
CA GLU A 63 -20.20 -8.35 3.92
C GLU A 63 -21.19 -7.23 4.29
N GLY A 64 -21.63 -6.44 3.30
CA GLY A 64 -22.65 -5.41 3.45
C GLY A 64 -22.12 -4.07 3.96
N PHE A 65 -20.81 -3.83 3.86
CA PHE A 65 -20.20 -2.54 4.18
C PHE A 65 -19.81 -1.83 2.89
N ARG A 66 -20.47 -0.70 2.60
CA ARG A 66 -20.15 0.12 1.43
C ARG A 66 -19.34 1.35 1.84
N THR A 67 -19.79 2.02 2.89
CA THR A 67 -19.23 3.28 3.37
C THR A 67 -18.36 3.07 4.62
N ILE A 68 -17.49 4.04 4.92
CA ILE A 68 -16.71 4.05 6.16
C ILE A 68 -17.66 4.00 7.38
N GLY A 69 -18.79 4.73 7.31
CA GLY A 69 -19.82 4.72 8.34
C GLY A 69 -20.43 3.34 8.59
N ASP A 70 -20.66 2.54 7.54
CA ASP A 70 -21.15 1.16 7.70
C ASP A 70 -20.20 0.32 8.56
N VAL A 71 -18.89 0.48 8.35
CA VAL A 71 -17.86 -0.23 9.11
C VAL A 71 -17.75 0.28 10.54
N VAL A 72 -17.86 1.59 10.74
CA VAL A 72 -17.84 2.20 12.08
C VAL A 72 -19.05 1.77 12.91
N ASP A 73 -20.24 1.76 12.31
CA ASP A 73 -21.49 1.51 13.03
C ASP A 73 -21.76 0.01 13.26
N ARG A 74 -21.41 -0.84 12.29
CA ARG A 74 -21.79 -2.27 12.28
C ARG A 74 -20.61 -3.23 12.17
N GLY A 75 -19.42 -2.75 11.83
CA GLY A 75 -18.23 -3.58 11.64
C GLY A 75 -17.56 -3.98 12.96
N THR A 76 -16.88 -5.12 12.96
CA THR A 76 -16.05 -5.58 14.08
C THR A 76 -14.68 -6.00 13.58
N ASP A 77 -13.64 -5.86 14.40
CA ASP A 77 -12.29 -6.33 14.08
C ASP A 77 -12.27 -7.81 13.69
N LYS A 78 -13.06 -8.65 14.37
CA LYS A 78 -13.25 -10.08 14.07
C LYS A 78 -13.70 -10.33 12.63
N THR A 79 -14.61 -9.52 12.10
CA THR A 79 -15.07 -9.66 10.70
C THR A 79 -13.90 -9.48 9.74
N PHE A 80 -13.10 -8.43 9.92
CA PHE A 80 -11.96 -8.15 9.04
C PHE A 80 -10.81 -9.15 9.24
N MET A 81 -10.60 -9.62 10.47
CA MET A 81 -9.63 -10.69 10.76
C MET A 81 -9.99 -12.00 10.06
N ARG A 82 -11.29 -12.34 9.98
CA ARG A 82 -11.78 -13.50 9.21
C ARG A 82 -11.53 -13.33 7.71
N LEU A 83 -11.80 -12.14 7.17
CA LEU A 83 -11.65 -11.88 5.73
C LEU A 83 -10.20 -11.83 5.27
N PHE A 84 -9.32 -11.19 6.05
CA PHE A 84 -7.98 -10.82 5.60
C PHE A 84 -6.84 -11.30 6.51
N GLY A 85 -7.15 -12.17 7.47
CA GLY A 85 -6.21 -12.72 8.43
C GLY A 85 -6.02 -11.84 9.67
N ALA A 86 -5.53 -12.45 10.75
CA ALA A 86 -5.52 -11.86 12.08
C ALA A 86 -4.79 -10.49 12.16
N ASN A 87 -3.60 -10.39 11.59
CA ASN A 87 -2.79 -9.18 11.71
C ASN A 87 -3.27 -8.08 10.76
N PHE A 88 -3.36 -8.39 9.47
CA PHE A 88 -3.71 -7.40 8.45
C PHE A 88 -5.19 -6.99 8.56
N GLY A 89 -6.10 -7.92 8.82
CA GLY A 89 -7.52 -7.61 9.02
C GLY A 89 -7.76 -6.68 10.20
N LYS A 90 -7.12 -6.93 11.34
CA LYS A 90 -7.20 -6.03 12.50
C LYS A 90 -6.67 -4.64 12.18
N MET A 91 -5.48 -4.56 11.55
CA MET A 91 -4.89 -3.29 11.13
C MET A 91 -5.79 -2.54 10.14
N LEU A 92 -6.37 -3.24 9.17
CA LEU A 92 -7.25 -2.64 8.17
C LEU A 92 -8.54 -2.10 8.80
N TYR A 93 -9.15 -2.84 9.72
CA TYR A 93 -10.30 -2.35 10.48
C TYR A 93 -9.97 -1.06 11.25
N GLN A 94 -8.84 -1.04 11.97
CA GLN A 94 -8.39 0.16 12.68
C GLN A 94 -8.14 1.34 11.71
N THR A 95 -7.60 1.06 10.53
CA THR A 95 -7.36 2.07 9.49
C THR A 95 -8.68 2.67 8.97
N ILE A 96 -9.66 1.83 8.62
CA ILE A 96 -10.97 2.28 8.11
C ILE A 96 -11.71 3.10 9.17
N THR A 97 -11.66 2.67 10.43
CA THR A 97 -12.35 3.31 11.56
C THR A 97 -11.58 4.49 12.17
N GLY A 98 -10.48 4.94 11.55
CA GLY A 98 -9.70 6.09 12.03
C GLY A 98 -8.94 5.83 13.34
N GLN A 99 -8.83 4.57 13.77
CA GLN A 99 -8.13 4.15 14.98
C GLN A 99 -6.65 3.80 14.72
N ASP A 100 -6.12 4.07 13.53
CA ASP A 100 -4.72 3.81 13.21
C ASP A 100 -3.76 4.59 14.13
N GLN A 101 -2.89 3.86 14.83
CA GLN A 101 -1.93 4.43 15.81
C GLN A 101 -0.50 4.48 15.27
N ALA A 102 -0.32 4.34 13.95
CA ALA A 102 1.00 4.30 13.36
C ALA A 102 1.67 5.67 13.49
N ARG A 103 2.80 5.78 14.20
CA ARG A 103 3.55 7.03 14.32
C ARG A 103 3.97 7.57 12.96
N VAL A 104 3.95 8.89 12.77
CA VAL A 104 4.62 9.52 11.62
C VAL A 104 6.11 9.26 11.76
N LEU A 105 6.72 8.71 10.71
CA LEU A 105 8.17 8.53 10.68
C LEU A 105 8.81 9.88 10.31
N ASP A 106 9.88 10.25 11.01
CA ASP A 106 10.67 11.44 10.72
C ASP A 106 11.92 11.11 9.90
N GLU A 107 12.67 12.13 9.51
CA GLU A 107 13.89 11.99 8.70
C GLU A 107 15.06 11.32 9.45
N ASN A 108 15.03 11.30 10.78
CA ASN A 108 16.03 10.65 11.62
C ASN A 108 15.69 9.17 11.88
N ASP A 109 14.47 8.75 11.55
CA ASP A 109 14.12 7.34 11.51
C ASP A 109 14.90 6.67 10.38
N ASN A 110 16.01 6.02 10.74
CA ASN A 110 16.79 5.18 9.84
C ASN A 110 15.91 4.01 9.34
N TYR A 111 15.17 4.26 8.26
CA TYR A 111 14.34 3.24 7.63
C TYR A 111 15.25 2.18 7.03
N VAL A 112 15.25 1.01 7.65
CA VAL A 112 15.83 -0.20 7.10
C VAL A 112 14.68 -1.10 6.63
N PRO A 113 14.65 -1.48 5.34
CA PRO A 113 13.63 -2.38 4.82
C PRO A 113 13.60 -3.70 5.60
N LYS A 114 12.47 -4.01 6.25
CA LYS A 114 12.34 -5.22 7.07
C LYS A 114 12.22 -6.51 6.27
N TRP A 115 11.64 -6.44 5.07
CA TRP A 115 11.24 -7.62 4.29
C TRP A 115 12.12 -7.88 3.07
N GLY A 116 12.99 -6.93 2.72
CA GLY A 116 13.86 -7.00 1.55
C GLY A 116 13.78 -5.74 0.70
N VAL A 117 14.50 -5.79 -0.41
CA VAL A 117 14.57 -4.72 -1.40
C VAL A 117 14.17 -5.30 -2.74
N SER A 118 13.28 -4.61 -3.47
CA SER A 118 12.85 -5.01 -4.80
C SER A 118 13.18 -3.95 -5.85
N TYR A 119 13.26 -4.41 -7.10
CA TYR A 119 13.26 -3.61 -8.31
C TYR A 119 12.32 -4.29 -9.31
N GLY A 120 11.58 -3.51 -10.07
CA GLY A 120 10.70 -4.00 -11.13
C GLY A 120 10.68 -3.03 -12.28
N HIS A 121 10.68 -3.56 -13.51
CA HIS A 121 10.61 -2.80 -14.74
C HIS A 121 9.63 -3.49 -15.69
N THR A 122 8.64 -2.73 -16.16
CA THR A 122 7.75 -3.15 -17.24
C THR A 122 8.21 -2.49 -18.51
N PHE A 123 8.51 -3.29 -19.53
CA PHE A 123 8.98 -2.81 -20.82
C PHE A 123 7.91 -1.95 -21.48
N SER A 124 8.32 -0.88 -22.18
CA SER A 124 7.40 -0.07 -22.99
C SER A 124 6.77 -0.89 -24.12
N GLU A 125 7.54 -1.80 -24.70
CA GLU A 125 7.09 -2.82 -25.65
C GLU A 125 7.65 -4.17 -25.23
N GLY A 126 6.80 -5.20 -25.17
CA GLY A 126 7.23 -6.56 -24.81
C GLY A 126 8.33 -7.07 -25.74
N SER A 127 9.22 -7.92 -25.21
CA SER A 127 10.33 -8.46 -25.97
C SER A 127 10.43 -9.97 -25.83
N CYS A 128 10.74 -10.64 -26.95
CA CYS A 128 11.14 -12.05 -26.99
C CYS A 128 12.66 -12.19 -27.23
N ASP A 129 13.41 -11.09 -27.26
CA ASP A 129 14.86 -11.08 -27.43
C ASP A 129 15.53 -11.44 -26.09
N VAL A 130 16.14 -12.62 -26.06
CA VAL A 130 16.80 -13.16 -24.88
C VAL A 130 17.95 -12.27 -24.40
N GLU A 131 18.70 -11.64 -25.29
CA GLU A 131 19.84 -10.80 -24.88
C GLU A 131 19.36 -9.49 -24.26
N ARG A 132 18.28 -8.91 -24.80
CA ARG A 132 17.61 -7.76 -24.17
C ARG A 132 17.05 -8.10 -22.80
N ILE A 133 16.38 -9.24 -22.65
CA ILE A 133 15.83 -9.70 -21.37
C ILE A 133 16.95 -9.93 -20.35
N LYS A 134 18.07 -10.56 -20.75
CA LYS A 134 19.25 -10.74 -19.90
C LYS A 134 19.86 -9.40 -19.46
N GLY A 135 19.94 -8.42 -20.37
CA GLY A 135 20.43 -7.08 -20.05
C GLY A 135 19.59 -6.40 -18.97
N GLU A 136 18.26 -6.42 -19.12
CA GLU A 136 17.33 -5.87 -18.11
C GLU A 136 17.40 -6.63 -16.78
N PHE A 137 17.58 -7.95 -16.84
CA PHE A 137 17.77 -8.75 -15.64
C PHE A 137 19.06 -8.38 -14.89
N ALA A 138 20.17 -8.14 -15.61
CA ALA A 138 21.42 -7.70 -15.02
C ALA A 138 21.27 -6.32 -14.33
N ILE A 139 20.57 -5.38 -14.98
CA ILE A 139 20.23 -4.07 -14.42
C ILE A 139 19.40 -4.23 -13.13
N ALA A 140 18.40 -5.10 -13.15
CA ALA A 140 17.58 -5.38 -11.97
C ALA A 140 18.41 -5.90 -10.79
N VAL A 141 19.32 -6.84 -11.03
CA VAL A 141 20.25 -7.35 -10.02
C VAL A 141 21.15 -6.23 -9.48
N GLU A 142 21.72 -5.40 -10.37
CA GLU A 142 22.56 -4.28 -9.98
C GLU A 142 21.83 -3.30 -9.05
N HIS A 143 20.61 -2.90 -9.40
CA HIS A 143 19.80 -1.99 -8.57
C HIS A 143 19.46 -2.58 -7.21
N VAL A 144 19.09 -3.86 -7.14
CA VAL A 144 18.81 -4.53 -5.85
C VAL A 144 20.07 -4.58 -5.00
N CYS A 145 21.21 -4.98 -5.57
CA CYS A 145 22.48 -5.03 -4.85
C CYS A 145 22.97 -3.64 -4.39
N TYR A 146 22.79 -2.61 -5.23
CA TYR A 146 23.11 -1.23 -4.87
C TYR A 146 22.32 -0.78 -3.64
N ARG A 147 21.00 -1.03 -3.63
CA ARG A 147 20.13 -0.69 -2.50
C ARG A 147 20.45 -1.50 -1.24
N LEU A 148 20.73 -2.80 -1.36
CA LEU A 148 21.15 -3.62 -0.22
C LEU A 148 22.42 -3.04 0.45
N ARG A 149 23.41 -2.64 -0.36
CA ARG A 149 24.62 -1.97 0.14
C ARG A 149 24.33 -0.62 0.78
N ALA A 150 23.46 0.19 0.18
CA ALA A 150 23.07 1.50 0.73
C ALA A 150 22.40 1.37 2.10
N TYR A 151 21.58 0.34 2.31
CA TYR A 151 20.95 0.05 3.60
C TYR A 151 21.85 -0.75 4.57
N GLY A 152 23.04 -1.18 4.14
CA GLY A 152 23.94 -1.99 4.97
C GLY A 152 23.41 -3.39 5.32
N ILE A 153 22.50 -3.94 4.52
CA ILE A 153 21.84 -5.23 4.76
C ILE A 153 22.28 -6.30 3.76
N LYS A 154 22.11 -7.57 4.16
CA LYS A 154 22.36 -8.75 3.33
C LYS A 154 21.06 -9.55 3.18
N ALA A 155 20.90 -10.22 2.05
CA ALA A 155 19.72 -11.03 1.77
C ALA A 155 20.04 -12.52 1.94
N ASN A 156 19.06 -13.30 2.41
CA ASN A 156 19.13 -14.77 2.49
C ASN A 156 18.45 -15.46 1.30
N SER A 157 17.75 -14.70 0.45
CA SER A 157 17.12 -15.20 -0.75
C SER A 157 16.98 -14.12 -1.80
N PHE A 158 17.00 -14.52 -3.07
CA PHE A 158 16.72 -13.68 -4.23
C PHE A 158 15.54 -14.27 -4.99
N THR A 159 14.47 -13.50 -5.15
CA THR A 159 13.23 -13.93 -5.79
C THR A 159 12.87 -12.93 -6.87
N GLY A 160 12.31 -13.41 -7.98
CA GLY A 160 11.80 -12.55 -9.03
C GLY A 160 10.73 -13.23 -9.86
N MET A 161 10.16 -12.49 -10.80
CA MET A 161 9.11 -12.96 -11.68
C MET A 161 9.24 -12.27 -13.04
N PHE A 162 9.13 -13.04 -14.11
CA PHE A 162 8.95 -12.53 -15.46
C PHE A 162 7.45 -12.51 -15.78
N GLY A 163 6.90 -11.32 -16.05
CA GLY A 163 5.52 -11.16 -16.50
C GLY A 163 5.43 -11.21 -18.02
N PHE A 164 4.32 -11.74 -18.55
CA PHE A 164 4.03 -11.75 -19.97
C PHE A 164 2.84 -10.83 -20.28
N ASN A 165 2.78 -10.30 -21.50
CA ASN A 165 1.69 -9.41 -21.94
C ASN A 165 0.37 -10.15 -22.24
N SER A 166 0.32 -11.47 -22.08
CA SER A 166 -0.89 -12.27 -22.28
C SER A 166 -1.61 -12.48 -20.95
N THR A 167 -2.93 -12.27 -20.93
CA THR A 167 -3.79 -12.57 -19.77
C THR A 167 -3.86 -14.06 -19.45
N ASP A 168 -3.54 -14.91 -20.43
CA ASP A 168 -3.72 -16.36 -20.34
C ASP A 168 -2.42 -17.07 -19.92
N GLN A 169 -1.29 -16.35 -19.90
CA GLN A 169 0.00 -16.87 -19.51
C GLN A 169 0.43 -16.26 -18.16
N PRO A 170 0.41 -17.04 -17.07
CA PRO A 170 0.89 -16.56 -15.79
C PRO A 170 2.40 -16.26 -15.89
N GLY A 171 2.85 -15.26 -15.13
CA GLY A 171 4.27 -14.96 -15.03
C GLY A 171 5.07 -16.14 -14.48
N VAL A 172 6.32 -16.26 -14.90
CA VAL A 172 7.24 -17.29 -14.43
C VAL A 172 8.07 -16.72 -13.29
N GLY A 173 7.83 -17.24 -12.08
CA GLY A 173 8.59 -16.92 -10.88
C GLY A 173 9.85 -17.77 -10.73
N PHE A 174 10.84 -17.24 -10.02
CA PHE A 174 12.02 -17.98 -9.58
C PHE A 174 12.41 -17.56 -8.17
N LYS A 175 13.08 -18.46 -7.44
CA LYS A 175 13.65 -18.19 -6.12
C LYS A 175 14.99 -18.92 -5.96
N PHE A 176 15.99 -18.19 -5.50
CA PHE A 176 17.28 -18.71 -5.09
C PHE A 176 17.46 -18.48 -3.60
N GLY A 177 17.79 -19.52 -2.85
CA GLY A 177 18.26 -19.40 -1.47
C GLY A 177 19.77 -19.14 -1.46
N ILE A 178 20.25 -18.40 -0.47
CA ILE A 178 21.69 -18.22 -0.23
C ILE A 178 22.03 -19.01 1.02
N ASP A 179 22.84 -20.06 0.86
CA ASP A 179 23.26 -20.91 1.97
C ASP A 179 24.15 -20.12 2.95
N GLY A 180 23.92 -20.30 4.26
CA GLY A 180 24.78 -19.74 5.31
C GLY A 180 24.34 -18.39 5.91
N TYR A 181 23.09 -17.98 5.69
CA TYR A 181 22.42 -16.93 6.48
C TYR A 181 21.36 -17.52 7.42
#